data_AF-A0AA47EFL2-F1
#
_entry.id   AF-A0AA47EFL2-F1
#
_cell.length_a   1.000
_cell.length_b   1.000
_cell.length_c   1.000
_cell.angle_alpha   90.00
_cell.angle_beta   90.00
_cell.angle_gamma   90.00
#
_symmetry.space_group_name_H-M   'P 1'
#
loop_
_entity.id
_entity.type
_entity.pdbx_description
1 polymer ?
#
loop_
_entity_poly.entity_id
_entity_poly.type
_entity_poly.pdbx_seq_one_letter_code
_entity_poly.pdbx_strand_id
1 'polypeptide(L)'
;MKHNLDFEYGRDLLINLCTTLPTEEISISESVDRVLAEDIRAVTDVPPFDRSPYDGYAFFASDTTYASQDRPVTLRILEEVAAGSVPTQSVVEGTAIKILTGAPVPIGADAIVKYEDTNFSKDEVTLYGSVSVGSNIVPAGEDVKAGDLLAEKGTVIDPSLVGVLAAQGILTPLVYRQPMIGILSTGNELLNAEDAPSLGKIHDINRYALEAACLHAGALPVFLGCAKDIEEDIRFVIEKGLDSCDMIISTGGVCVGDYDRTPAALELLGAEIMVRDLFLKPGGACIYARKGGKMICCLSGNTASSMTNFYAVTIPLIRKLSGRSRTVSVTTYITLANDFPKRSPKTRLLRGKLELDSGQIRMRIPENQKNGVLHSMIGCNVLAVVPAGSQALAKGTVLKAYLID
;
A
#
# COMPACT_ATOMS: atom_id res chain seq x y z
N MET A 1 14.06 -17.52 24.73
CA MET A 1 12.60 -17.34 24.88
C MET A 1 12.31 -16.08 25.71
N LYS A 2 11.58 -15.10 25.15
CA LYS A 2 11.13 -13.90 25.88
C LYS A 2 9.63 -13.99 26.16
N HIS A 3 9.19 -13.53 27.33
CA HIS A 3 7.80 -13.64 27.77
C HIS A 3 7.12 -12.30 28.05
N ASN A 4 5.85 -12.17 27.64
CA ASN A 4 4.96 -11.06 27.99
C ASN A 4 5.62 -9.68 27.71
N LEU A 5 6.29 -9.58 26.55
CA LEU A 5 6.94 -8.36 26.09
C LEU A 5 5.90 -7.29 25.74
N ASP A 6 6.27 -6.02 25.84
CA ASP A 6 5.52 -4.98 25.15
C ASP A 6 5.37 -5.34 23.66
N PHE A 7 4.18 -5.09 23.10
CA PHE A 7 3.87 -5.59 21.76
C PHE A 7 4.62 -4.84 20.64
N GLU A 8 4.95 -3.56 20.82
CA GLU A 8 5.76 -2.82 19.84
C GLU A 8 7.19 -3.37 19.86
N TYR A 9 7.77 -3.56 21.06
CA TYR A 9 9.09 -4.17 21.19
C TYR A 9 9.13 -5.62 20.65
N GLY A 10 8.09 -6.42 20.95
CA GLY A 10 7.95 -7.77 20.43
C GLY A 10 7.86 -7.81 18.91
N ARG A 11 7.04 -6.93 18.31
CA ARG A 11 6.93 -6.77 16.85
C ARG A 11 8.28 -6.42 16.23
N ASP A 12 8.95 -5.40 16.74
CA ASP A 12 10.18 -4.88 16.13
C ASP A 12 11.33 -5.90 16.22
N LEU A 13 11.39 -6.66 17.32
CA LEU A 13 12.27 -7.82 17.43
C LEU A 13 12.00 -8.85 16.32
N LEU A 14 10.73 -9.22 16.11
CA LEU A 14 10.34 -10.21 15.11
C LEU A 14 10.59 -9.73 13.67
N ILE A 15 10.36 -8.43 13.38
CA ILE A 15 10.69 -7.83 12.08
C ILE A 15 12.19 -8.00 11.77
N ASN A 16 13.06 -7.77 12.75
CA ASN A 16 14.51 -7.88 12.57
C ASN A 16 15.00 -9.32 12.36
N LEU A 17 14.19 -10.32 12.72
CA LEU A 17 14.49 -11.74 12.49
C LEU A 17 14.03 -12.22 11.10
N CYS A 18 13.17 -11.45 10.41
CA CYS A 18 12.72 -11.74 9.06
C CYS A 18 13.70 -11.20 8.00
N THR A 19 13.94 -12.00 6.97
CA THR A 19 14.71 -11.63 5.78
C THR A 19 13.78 -11.43 4.59
N THR A 20 14.06 -10.44 3.73
CA THR A 20 13.30 -10.22 2.50
C THR A 20 13.40 -11.44 1.58
N LEU A 21 12.34 -11.70 0.83
CA LEU A 21 12.31 -12.78 -0.16
C LEU A 21 13.18 -12.46 -1.38
N PRO A 22 13.45 -13.47 -2.24
CA PRO A 22 14.06 -13.24 -3.55
C PRO A 22 13.24 -12.29 -4.43
N THR A 23 13.88 -11.82 -5.49
CA THR A 23 13.31 -10.88 -6.45
C THR A 23 12.94 -11.60 -7.74
N GLU A 24 12.03 -11.03 -8.52
CA GLU A 24 11.59 -11.50 -9.82
C GLU A 24 11.22 -10.32 -10.72
N GLU A 25 11.38 -10.49 -12.02
CA GLU A 25 10.83 -9.56 -13.02
C GLU A 25 9.43 -10.03 -13.39
N ILE A 26 8.49 -9.10 -13.46
CA ILE A 26 7.10 -9.38 -13.79
C ILE A 26 6.60 -8.39 -14.83
N SER A 27 5.52 -8.71 -15.54
CA SER A 27 4.87 -7.75 -16.42
C SER A 27 4.39 -6.53 -15.63
N ILE A 28 4.58 -5.33 -16.19
CA ILE A 28 4.07 -4.08 -15.61
C ILE A 28 2.56 -4.15 -15.32
N SER A 29 1.79 -4.89 -16.14
CA SER A 29 0.35 -5.09 -15.94
C SER A 29 0.00 -5.90 -14.69
N GLU A 30 0.95 -6.66 -14.14
CA GLU A 30 0.81 -7.47 -12.92
C GLU A 30 1.55 -6.84 -11.73
N SER A 31 2.10 -5.63 -11.90
CA SER A 31 3.00 -5.01 -10.93
C SER A 31 2.30 -4.21 -9.84
N VAL A 32 1.02 -3.89 -9.99
CA VAL A 32 0.24 -3.18 -8.96
C VAL A 32 0.30 -3.93 -7.63
N ASP A 33 0.47 -3.19 -6.53
CA ASP A 33 0.64 -3.68 -5.15
C ASP A 33 1.89 -4.53 -4.88
N ARG A 34 2.73 -4.76 -5.90
CA ARG A 34 4.06 -5.37 -5.76
C ARG A 34 5.04 -4.35 -5.22
N VAL A 35 6.19 -4.83 -4.73
CA VAL A 35 7.17 -4.00 -4.04
C VAL A 35 8.46 -3.98 -4.86
N LEU A 36 8.94 -2.79 -5.22
CA LEU A 36 10.18 -2.63 -5.98
C LEU A 36 11.39 -3.19 -5.23
N ALA A 37 12.24 -3.92 -5.95
CA ALA A 37 13.46 -4.51 -5.42
C ALA A 37 14.72 -3.64 -5.59
N GLU A 38 14.60 -2.56 -6.36
CA GLU A 38 15.65 -1.61 -6.68
C GLU A 38 15.09 -0.19 -6.80
N ASP A 39 16.00 0.79 -6.77
CA ASP A 39 15.66 2.18 -7.07
C ASP A 39 15.40 2.32 -8.56
N ILE A 40 14.33 3.04 -8.92
CA ILE A 40 14.01 3.35 -10.30
C ILE A 40 14.45 4.77 -10.60
N ARG A 41 15.26 4.93 -11.65
CA ARG A 41 15.69 6.22 -12.16
C ARG A 41 15.12 6.46 -13.55
N ALA A 42 14.80 7.72 -13.82
CA ALA A 42 14.34 8.14 -15.13
C ALA A 42 15.42 7.92 -16.19
N VAL A 43 15.05 7.29 -17.30
CA VAL A 43 15.90 7.07 -18.47
C VAL A 43 15.77 8.25 -19.44
N THR A 44 14.58 8.83 -19.54
CA THR A 44 14.27 9.94 -20.44
C THR A 44 13.47 11.03 -19.72
N ASP A 45 13.55 12.24 -20.27
CA ASP A 45 12.67 13.33 -19.91
C ASP A 45 11.20 12.98 -20.22
N VAL A 46 10.29 13.44 -19.37
CA VAL A 46 8.83 13.40 -19.59
C VAL A 46 8.27 14.82 -19.45
N PRO A 47 7.71 15.41 -20.52
CA PRO A 47 7.78 14.92 -21.90
C PRO A 47 9.22 14.94 -22.46
N PRO A 48 9.54 14.17 -23.51
CA PRO A 48 10.89 14.06 -24.07
C PRO A 48 11.32 15.25 -24.96
N PHE A 49 10.41 16.19 -25.19
CA PHE A 49 10.63 17.39 -25.99
C PHE A 49 9.67 18.49 -25.53
N ASP A 50 10.02 19.75 -25.83
CA ASP A 50 9.12 20.88 -25.64
C ASP A 50 7.85 20.64 -26.46
N ARG A 51 6.68 20.72 -25.84
CA ARG A 51 5.40 20.44 -26.48
C ARG A 51 4.37 21.53 -26.25
N SER A 52 3.40 21.60 -27.15
CA SER A 52 2.25 22.50 -26.96
C SER A 52 1.30 21.96 -25.88
N PRO A 53 0.86 22.77 -24.91
CA PRO A 53 -0.24 22.44 -24.01
C PRO A 53 -1.62 22.67 -24.64
N TYR A 54 -1.69 23.34 -25.81
CA TYR A 54 -2.94 23.76 -26.45
C TYR A 54 -2.95 23.46 -27.94
N ASP A 55 -4.14 23.50 -28.52
CA ASP A 55 -4.28 23.70 -29.97
C ASP A 55 -4.13 25.20 -30.26
N GLY A 56 -3.21 25.55 -31.14
CA GLY A 56 -2.72 26.92 -31.24
C GLY A 56 -1.76 27.20 -32.39
N TYR A 57 -1.02 28.30 -32.26
CA TYR A 57 -0.01 28.74 -33.21
C TYR A 57 1.32 28.95 -32.50
N ALA A 58 2.37 28.31 -33.00
CA ALA A 58 3.74 28.46 -32.55
C ALA A 58 4.46 29.47 -33.47
N PHE A 59 5.13 30.47 -32.88
CA PHE A 59 5.74 31.58 -33.61
C PHE A 59 6.92 32.19 -32.81
N PHE A 60 7.60 33.19 -33.38
CA PHE A 60 8.57 34.01 -32.66
C PHE A 60 7.87 35.09 -31.83
N ALA A 61 8.03 35.07 -30.51
CA ALA A 61 7.50 36.07 -29.58
C ALA A 61 7.79 37.50 -30.03
N SER A 62 8.97 37.74 -30.62
CA SER A 62 9.37 39.05 -31.14
C SER A 62 8.44 39.61 -32.22
N ASP A 63 7.79 38.76 -33.03
CA ASP A 63 6.83 39.18 -34.05
C ASP A 63 5.60 39.88 -33.43
N THR A 64 5.32 39.61 -32.17
CA THR A 64 4.18 40.18 -31.44
C THR A 64 4.54 41.34 -30.52
N THR A 65 5.80 41.79 -30.48
CA THR A 65 6.27 42.87 -29.58
C THR A 65 5.37 44.11 -29.59
N TYR A 66 4.79 44.40 -30.75
CA TYR A 66 3.99 45.58 -31.02
C TYR A 66 2.49 45.28 -31.21
N ALA A 67 2.08 44.01 -31.07
CA ALA A 67 0.71 43.55 -31.25
C ALA A 67 -0.19 44.05 -30.11
N SER A 68 -1.37 44.53 -30.47
CA SER A 68 -2.43 44.97 -29.56
C SER A 68 -3.80 44.84 -30.23
N GLN A 69 -4.88 45.05 -29.50
CA GLN A 69 -6.24 44.99 -30.06
C GLN A 69 -6.42 45.98 -31.23
N ASP A 70 -5.86 47.18 -31.12
CA ASP A 70 -5.96 48.22 -32.15
C ASP A 70 -4.91 48.08 -33.26
N ARG A 71 -3.86 47.27 -33.03
CA ARG A 71 -2.79 47.00 -33.98
C ARG A 71 -2.42 45.51 -33.92
N PRO A 72 -3.26 44.63 -34.48
CA PRO A 72 -2.96 43.20 -34.51
C PRO A 72 -1.83 42.90 -35.49
N VAL A 73 -1.16 41.78 -35.29
CA VAL A 73 -0.13 41.25 -36.19
C VAL A 73 -0.67 39.99 -36.87
N THR A 74 -0.50 39.90 -38.18
CA THR A 74 -0.86 38.72 -38.96
C THR A 74 0.41 37.98 -39.38
N LEU A 75 0.46 36.68 -39.08
CA LEU A 75 1.57 35.79 -39.43
C LEU A 75 1.10 34.78 -40.48
N ARG A 76 1.97 34.43 -41.42
CA ARG A 76 1.69 33.41 -42.42
C ARG A 76 1.86 32.00 -41.81
N ILE A 77 0.87 31.13 -42.01
CA ILE A 77 0.91 29.74 -41.57
C ILE A 77 1.73 28.91 -42.58
N LEU A 78 2.77 28.23 -42.11
CA LEU A 78 3.66 27.42 -42.96
C LEU A 78 3.19 25.97 -43.09
N GLU A 79 2.73 25.38 -42.00
CA GLU A 79 2.23 24.02 -41.94
C GLU A 79 1.30 23.82 -40.73
N GLU A 80 0.67 22.65 -40.68
CA GLU A 80 -0.09 22.16 -39.53
C GLU A 80 0.59 20.90 -38.98
N VAL A 81 0.85 20.88 -37.67
CA VAL A 81 1.50 19.78 -36.96
C VAL A 81 0.54 19.20 -35.94
N ALA A 82 0.06 17.99 -36.22
CA ALA A 82 -0.77 17.22 -35.32
C ALA A 82 0.06 16.46 -34.26
N ALA A 83 -0.59 16.06 -33.17
CA ALA A 83 0.03 15.18 -32.17
C ALA A 83 0.56 13.90 -32.82
N GLY A 84 1.78 13.50 -32.44
CA GLY A 84 2.47 12.34 -33.03
C GLY A 84 3.14 12.60 -34.39
N SER A 85 3.03 13.81 -34.95
CA SER A 85 3.79 14.26 -36.13
C SER A 85 4.97 15.15 -35.72
N VAL A 86 5.98 15.23 -36.56
CA VAL A 86 7.15 16.10 -36.37
C VAL A 86 7.05 17.28 -37.33
N PRO A 87 7.27 18.53 -36.88
CA PRO A 87 7.35 19.69 -37.77
C PRO A 87 8.38 19.48 -38.89
N THR A 88 8.02 19.80 -40.13
CA THR A 88 8.92 19.71 -41.29
C THR A 88 9.46 21.06 -41.73
N GLN A 89 8.85 22.15 -41.24
CA GLN A 89 9.25 23.52 -41.43
C GLN A 89 9.78 24.10 -40.11
N SER A 90 10.65 25.10 -40.22
CA SER A 90 11.06 25.92 -39.07
C SER A 90 10.29 27.24 -39.11
N VAL A 91 9.93 27.76 -37.95
CA VAL A 91 9.37 29.10 -37.84
C VAL A 91 10.47 30.11 -38.19
N VAL A 92 10.13 31.04 -39.07
CA VAL A 92 10.93 32.22 -39.43
C VAL A 92 10.13 33.49 -39.11
N GLU A 93 10.78 34.64 -39.08
CA GLU A 93 10.13 35.93 -38.80
C GLU A 93 8.90 36.17 -39.70
N GLY A 94 7.78 36.59 -39.10
CA GLY A 94 6.52 36.85 -39.80
C GLY A 94 5.70 35.59 -40.12
N THR A 95 6.09 34.43 -39.58
CA THR A 95 5.42 33.15 -39.85
C THR A 95 5.01 32.43 -38.56
N ALA A 96 4.06 31.51 -38.69
CA ALA A 96 3.60 30.66 -37.62
C ALA A 96 3.39 29.23 -38.11
N ILE A 97 3.42 28.29 -37.19
CA ILE A 97 3.01 26.90 -37.44
C ILE A 97 1.77 26.61 -36.60
N LYS A 98 0.73 26.09 -37.26
CA LYS A 98 -0.46 25.62 -36.57
C LYS A 98 -0.11 24.33 -35.84
N ILE A 99 -0.25 24.31 -34.52
CA ILE A 99 0.22 23.22 -33.67
C ILE A 99 -0.93 22.69 -32.82
N LEU A 100 -1.06 21.36 -32.71
CA LEU A 100 -2.04 20.73 -31.83
C LEU A 100 -1.43 20.34 -30.48
N THR A 101 -2.30 20.12 -29.49
CA THR A 101 -1.94 19.74 -28.13
C THR A 101 -1.06 18.50 -28.14
N GLY A 102 0.10 18.58 -27.46
CA GLY A 102 1.08 17.51 -27.35
C GLY A 102 2.05 17.39 -28.52
N ALA A 103 1.88 18.15 -29.61
CA ALA A 103 2.84 18.17 -30.70
C ALA A 103 4.15 18.87 -30.27
N PRO A 104 5.31 18.47 -30.83
CA PRO A 104 6.59 19.12 -30.55
C PRO A 104 6.61 20.59 -30.99
N VAL A 105 7.20 21.46 -30.17
CA VAL A 105 7.44 22.86 -30.54
C VAL A 105 8.39 22.91 -31.74
N PRO A 106 8.04 23.58 -32.86
CA PRO A 106 8.90 23.65 -34.04
C PRO A 106 10.19 24.43 -33.78
N ILE A 107 11.25 24.07 -34.50
CA ILE A 107 12.49 24.85 -34.48
C ILE A 107 12.19 26.30 -34.90
N GLY A 108 12.70 27.25 -34.12
CA GLY A 108 12.47 28.68 -34.33
C GLY A 108 11.20 29.23 -33.67
N ALA A 109 10.33 28.40 -33.09
CA ALA A 109 9.26 28.91 -32.24
C ALA A 109 9.76 29.06 -30.79
N ASP A 110 9.38 30.15 -30.14
CA ASP A 110 9.66 30.39 -28.72
C ASP A 110 8.43 30.86 -27.94
N ALA A 111 7.26 30.90 -28.58
CA ALA A 111 5.98 31.15 -27.93
C ALA A 111 4.83 30.44 -28.66
N ILE A 112 3.77 30.13 -27.89
CA ILE A 112 2.52 29.57 -28.41
C ILE A 112 1.34 30.44 -27.96
N VAL A 113 0.33 30.54 -28.80
CA VAL A 113 -0.98 31.11 -28.45
C VAL A 113 -2.08 30.12 -28.81
N LYS A 114 -3.08 29.98 -27.96
CA LYS A 114 -4.22 29.08 -28.18
C LYS A 114 -5.17 29.63 -29.26
N TYR A 115 -5.88 28.76 -29.98
CA TYR A 115 -6.80 29.17 -31.04
C TYR A 115 -7.83 30.20 -30.60
N GLU A 116 -8.34 30.08 -29.37
CA GLU A 116 -9.40 30.94 -28.82
C GLU A 116 -8.98 32.40 -28.70
N ASP A 117 -7.67 32.68 -28.68
CA ASP A 117 -7.12 34.04 -28.58
C ASP A 117 -6.71 34.61 -29.95
N THR A 118 -7.07 33.93 -31.04
CA THR A 118 -6.66 34.29 -32.41
C THR A 118 -7.83 34.38 -33.37
N ASN A 119 -7.63 35.08 -34.49
CA ASN A 119 -8.50 34.99 -35.66
C ASN A 119 -7.69 34.42 -36.82
N PHE A 120 -8.14 33.33 -37.44
CA PHE A 120 -7.31 32.59 -38.39
C PHE A 120 -8.09 32.10 -39.60
N SER A 121 -7.32 31.86 -40.67
CA SER A 121 -7.76 31.18 -41.89
C SER A 121 -6.89 29.95 -42.13
N LYS A 122 -6.89 29.42 -43.35
CA LYS A 122 -5.99 28.32 -43.73
C LYS A 122 -4.52 28.76 -43.79
N ASP A 123 -4.26 29.98 -44.23
CA ASP A 123 -2.93 30.43 -44.63
C ASP A 123 -2.35 31.51 -43.69
N GLU A 124 -3.17 32.08 -42.80
CA GLU A 124 -2.78 33.20 -41.92
C GLU A 124 -3.46 33.13 -40.55
N VAL A 125 -2.75 33.60 -39.53
CA VAL A 125 -3.25 33.80 -38.16
C VAL A 125 -3.03 35.24 -37.71
N THR A 126 -4.04 35.84 -37.08
CA THR A 126 -4.01 37.20 -36.53
C THR A 126 -3.97 37.15 -35.01
N LEU A 127 -3.01 37.89 -34.44
CA LEU A 127 -2.68 37.97 -33.01
C LEU A 127 -2.95 39.38 -32.48
N TYR A 128 -3.63 39.46 -31.33
CA TYR A 128 -4.15 40.72 -30.79
C TYR A 128 -3.39 41.25 -29.56
N GLY A 129 -2.26 40.64 -29.22
CA GLY A 129 -1.46 41.04 -28.06
C GLY A 129 -0.04 40.50 -28.12
N SER A 130 0.87 41.15 -27.41
CA SER A 130 2.24 40.69 -27.26
C SER A 130 2.30 39.41 -26.42
N VAL A 131 3.05 38.43 -26.88
CA VAL A 131 3.31 37.17 -26.18
C VAL A 131 4.79 37.12 -25.79
N SER A 132 5.09 36.71 -24.55
CA SER A 132 6.46 36.66 -24.05
C SER A 132 7.16 35.36 -24.48
N VAL A 133 8.49 35.41 -24.60
CA VAL A 133 9.33 34.22 -24.82
C VAL A 133 9.03 33.17 -23.74
N GLY A 134 8.88 31.91 -24.15
CA GLY A 134 8.54 30.76 -23.31
C GLY A 134 7.06 30.62 -22.98
N SER A 135 6.19 31.52 -23.46
CA SER A 135 4.76 31.44 -23.13
C SER A 135 4.10 30.22 -23.75
N ASN A 136 3.32 29.51 -22.94
CA ASN A 136 2.52 28.35 -23.35
C ASN A 136 3.35 27.24 -24.00
N ILE A 137 4.58 27.03 -23.53
CA ILE A 137 5.41 25.87 -23.88
C ILE A 137 5.53 25.00 -22.64
N VAL A 138 5.24 23.71 -22.79
CA VAL A 138 5.56 22.71 -21.76
C VAL A 138 6.96 22.21 -22.08
N PRO A 139 7.99 22.55 -21.27
CA PRO A 139 9.35 22.17 -21.57
C PRO A 139 9.57 20.66 -21.44
N ALA A 140 10.57 20.17 -22.17
CA ALA A 140 11.07 18.82 -21.96
C ALA A 140 11.44 18.60 -20.47
N GLY A 141 11.00 17.48 -19.92
CA GLY A 141 11.27 17.11 -18.54
C GLY A 141 10.58 17.97 -17.48
N GLU A 142 9.45 18.61 -17.81
CA GLU A 142 8.60 19.32 -16.84
C GLU A 142 8.12 18.40 -15.70
N ASP A 143 7.73 17.16 -16.03
CA ASP A 143 7.27 16.17 -15.05
C ASP A 143 8.45 15.40 -14.45
N VAL A 144 9.31 14.86 -15.32
CA VAL A 144 10.46 14.04 -14.94
C VAL A 144 11.66 14.39 -15.80
N LYS A 145 12.83 14.60 -15.20
CA LYS A 145 14.10 14.71 -15.94
C LYS A 145 14.86 13.40 -15.95
N ALA A 146 15.57 13.13 -17.04
CA ALA A 146 16.47 12.00 -17.13
C ALA A 146 17.47 12.00 -15.95
N GLY A 147 17.59 10.85 -15.28
CA GLY A 147 18.42 10.66 -14.09
C GLY A 147 17.71 10.88 -12.75
N ASP A 148 16.53 11.50 -12.73
CA ASP A 148 15.74 11.69 -11.50
C ASP A 148 15.42 10.36 -10.82
N LEU A 149 15.39 10.35 -9.50
CA LEU A 149 14.91 9.21 -8.72
C LEU A 149 13.38 9.20 -8.74
N LEU A 150 12.80 8.20 -9.41
CA LEU A 150 11.35 8.08 -9.58
C LEU A 150 10.69 7.36 -8.41
N ALA A 151 11.33 6.28 -7.95
CA ALA A 151 10.87 5.52 -6.79
C ALA A 151 12.05 4.82 -6.13
N GLU A 152 12.05 4.78 -4.80
CA GLU A 152 13.03 4.05 -4.02
C GLU A 152 12.69 2.56 -3.97
N LYS A 153 13.72 1.72 -3.84
CA LYS A 153 13.58 0.33 -3.44
C LYS A 153 12.68 0.18 -2.20
N GLY A 154 11.80 -0.81 -2.22
CA GLY A 154 10.85 -1.07 -1.13
C GLY A 154 9.56 -0.26 -1.21
N THR A 155 9.39 0.54 -2.28
CA THR A 155 8.14 1.23 -2.61
C THR A 155 7.10 0.24 -3.13
N VAL A 156 5.85 0.40 -2.69
CA VAL A 156 4.71 -0.34 -3.25
C VAL A 156 4.31 0.34 -4.56
N ILE A 157 4.16 -0.43 -5.62
CA ILE A 157 3.78 0.06 -6.93
C ILE A 157 2.28 0.39 -6.92
N ASP A 158 1.97 1.68 -6.97
CA ASP A 158 0.62 2.21 -7.09
C ASP A 158 0.27 2.49 -8.57
N PRO A 159 -0.98 2.85 -8.90
CA PRO A 159 -1.38 3.14 -10.28
C PRO A 159 -0.57 4.26 -10.96
N SER A 160 -0.12 5.25 -10.18
CA SER A 160 0.65 6.38 -10.72
C SER A 160 2.06 5.93 -11.09
N LEU A 161 2.70 5.13 -10.23
CA LEU A 161 4.02 4.56 -10.47
C LEU A 161 4.00 3.60 -11.66
N VAL A 162 2.92 2.83 -11.87
CA VAL A 162 2.74 2.06 -13.11
C VAL A 162 2.80 2.96 -14.35
N GLY A 163 2.08 4.09 -14.34
CA GLY A 163 2.11 5.06 -15.44
C GLY A 163 3.50 5.65 -15.68
N VAL A 164 4.20 6.01 -14.61
CA VAL A 164 5.57 6.54 -14.67
C VAL A 164 6.55 5.49 -15.23
N LEU A 165 6.48 4.24 -14.77
CA LEU A 165 7.29 3.13 -15.31
C LEU A 165 7.04 2.94 -16.81
N ALA A 166 5.77 2.95 -17.23
CA ALA A 166 5.40 2.85 -18.64
C ALA A 166 5.93 4.03 -19.48
N ALA A 167 5.84 5.26 -18.97
CA ALA A 167 6.38 6.45 -19.62
C ALA A 167 7.91 6.40 -19.80
N GLN A 168 8.59 5.65 -18.95
CA GLN A 168 10.03 5.39 -19.03
C GLN A 168 10.38 4.13 -19.84
N GLY A 169 9.39 3.42 -20.40
CA GLY A 169 9.59 2.17 -21.14
C GLY A 169 9.94 0.96 -20.26
N ILE A 170 9.77 1.05 -18.94
CA ILE A 170 10.06 -0.02 -17.99
C ILE A 170 8.86 -0.95 -17.89
N LEU A 171 8.81 -1.96 -18.74
CA LEU A 171 7.68 -2.90 -18.84
C LEU A 171 7.83 -4.15 -17.96
N THR A 172 9.01 -4.37 -17.39
CA THR A 172 9.32 -5.52 -16.54
C THR A 172 10.08 -5.11 -15.29
N PRO A 173 9.44 -4.41 -14.33
CA PRO A 173 10.12 -3.94 -13.13
C PRO A 173 10.60 -5.12 -12.27
N LEU A 174 11.79 -4.99 -11.68
CA LEU A 174 12.29 -5.94 -10.68
C LEU A 174 11.58 -5.71 -9.34
N VAL A 175 10.86 -6.73 -8.87
CA VAL A 175 10.09 -6.67 -7.63
C VAL A 175 10.47 -7.80 -6.69
N TYR A 176 10.14 -7.66 -5.41
CA TYR A 176 10.18 -8.76 -4.46
C TYR A 176 9.07 -9.77 -4.74
N ARG A 177 9.36 -11.07 -4.64
CA ARG A 177 8.36 -12.13 -4.75
C ARG A 177 7.28 -11.98 -3.67
N GLN A 178 6.03 -12.24 -4.02
CA GLN A 178 4.94 -12.27 -3.04
C GLN A 178 5.16 -13.38 -2.01
N PRO A 179 5.04 -13.09 -0.70
CA PRO A 179 5.13 -14.11 0.33
C PRO A 179 4.00 -15.14 0.22
N MET A 180 4.34 -16.42 0.27
CA MET A 180 3.35 -17.49 0.44
C MET A 180 3.15 -17.76 1.93
N ILE A 181 1.91 -17.62 2.41
CA ILE A 181 1.57 -17.70 3.84
C ILE A 181 0.70 -18.93 4.09
N GLY A 182 1.26 -19.94 4.73
CA GLY A 182 0.54 -21.14 5.12
C GLY A 182 -0.39 -20.86 6.29
N ILE A 183 -1.68 -21.16 6.19
CA ILE A 183 -2.67 -20.97 7.24
C ILE A 183 -3.16 -22.33 7.73
N LEU A 184 -2.95 -22.59 9.02
CA LEU A 184 -3.36 -23.79 9.73
C LEU A 184 -4.38 -23.42 10.81
N SER A 185 -5.47 -24.17 10.89
CA SER A 185 -6.40 -24.08 12.02
C SER A 185 -6.23 -25.28 12.94
N THR A 186 -6.26 -25.04 14.24
CA THR A 186 -6.16 -26.08 15.27
C THR A 186 -7.38 -26.00 16.17
N GLY A 187 -8.00 -27.14 16.41
CA GLY A 187 -9.20 -27.21 17.24
C GLY A 187 -10.07 -28.38 16.87
N ASN A 188 -10.30 -29.28 17.83
CA ASN A 188 -11.21 -30.40 17.64
C ASN A 188 -12.66 -29.96 17.43
N GLU A 189 -13.03 -28.72 17.75
CA GLU A 189 -14.36 -28.13 17.58
C GLU A 189 -14.63 -27.65 16.15
N LEU A 190 -13.63 -27.54 15.28
CA LEU A 190 -13.74 -26.85 14.01
C LEU A 190 -14.48 -27.68 12.94
N LEU A 191 -15.30 -26.98 12.16
CA LEU A 191 -15.99 -27.45 10.95
C LEU A 191 -15.52 -26.65 9.75
N ASN A 192 -15.57 -27.27 8.56
CA ASN A 192 -15.45 -26.53 7.32
C ASN A 192 -16.68 -25.63 7.13
N ALA A 193 -16.54 -24.53 6.39
CA ALA A 193 -17.63 -23.57 6.17
C ALA A 193 -18.89 -24.20 5.56
N GLU A 194 -18.73 -25.25 4.76
CA GLU A 194 -19.83 -25.96 4.07
C GLU A 194 -20.52 -27.00 4.96
N ASP A 195 -19.90 -27.39 6.07
CA ASP A 195 -20.46 -28.41 6.95
C ASP A 195 -21.67 -27.86 7.72
N ALA A 196 -22.67 -28.71 7.91
CA ALA A 196 -23.84 -28.36 8.71
C ALA A 196 -23.47 -28.13 10.18
N PRO A 197 -24.09 -27.14 10.86
CA PRO A 197 -23.89 -26.95 12.30
C PRO A 197 -24.19 -28.22 13.08
N SER A 198 -23.30 -28.59 13.99
CA SER A 198 -23.50 -29.73 14.90
C SER A 198 -23.14 -29.34 16.32
N LEU A 199 -23.70 -30.07 17.29
CA LEU A 199 -23.54 -29.74 18.70
C LEU A 199 -22.06 -29.82 19.12
N GLY A 200 -21.56 -28.78 19.79
CA GLY A 200 -20.17 -28.71 20.25
C GLY A 200 -19.16 -28.36 19.16
N LYS A 201 -19.63 -27.99 17.96
CA LYS A 201 -18.80 -27.64 16.81
C LYS A 201 -19.06 -26.22 16.34
N ILE A 202 -18.04 -25.57 15.79
CA ILE A 202 -18.12 -24.21 15.23
C ILE A 202 -17.39 -24.14 13.88
N HIS A 203 -17.84 -23.24 13.02
CA HIS A 203 -17.17 -22.98 11.73
C HIS A 203 -15.81 -22.31 11.93
N ASP A 204 -14.83 -22.72 11.15
CA ASP A 204 -13.54 -22.05 11.09
C ASP A 204 -13.63 -20.71 10.36
N ILE A 205 -13.93 -19.66 11.12
CA ILE A 205 -14.00 -18.28 10.61
C ILE A 205 -12.63 -17.58 10.60
N ASN A 206 -11.66 -18.07 11.37
CA ASN A 206 -10.35 -17.44 11.47
C ASN A 206 -9.57 -17.61 10.19
N ARG A 207 -9.63 -18.80 9.58
CA ARG A 207 -9.03 -19.08 8.28
C ARG A 207 -9.42 -18.02 7.26
N TYR A 208 -10.71 -17.85 6.99
CA TYR A 208 -11.19 -16.94 5.95
C TYR A 208 -10.82 -15.49 6.24
N ALA A 209 -10.92 -15.06 7.51
CA ALA A 209 -10.55 -13.70 7.90
C ALA A 209 -9.05 -13.44 7.69
N LEU A 210 -8.19 -14.40 8.00
CA LEU A 210 -6.74 -14.29 7.84
C LEU A 210 -6.30 -14.45 6.38
N GLU A 211 -6.94 -15.34 5.60
CA GLU A 211 -6.72 -15.47 4.16
C GLU A 211 -6.98 -14.12 3.45
N ALA A 212 -8.13 -13.50 3.72
CA ALA A 212 -8.48 -12.20 3.17
C ALA A 212 -7.50 -11.10 3.62
N ALA A 213 -7.12 -11.10 4.89
CA ALA A 213 -6.17 -10.10 5.42
C ALA A 213 -4.74 -10.30 4.87
N CYS A 214 -4.33 -11.53 4.56
CA CYS A 214 -3.06 -11.81 3.86
C CYS A 214 -3.07 -11.27 2.43
N LEU A 215 -4.18 -11.46 1.69
CA LEU A 215 -4.34 -10.91 0.33
C LEU A 215 -4.23 -9.38 0.34
N HIS A 216 -4.93 -8.70 1.27
CA HIS A 216 -4.81 -7.25 1.45
C HIS A 216 -3.39 -6.80 1.82
N ALA A 217 -2.63 -7.65 2.52
CA ALA A 217 -1.22 -7.38 2.84
C ALA A 217 -0.25 -7.62 1.66
N GLY A 218 -0.75 -8.04 0.49
CA GLY A 218 0.03 -8.33 -0.71
C GLY A 218 0.68 -9.73 -0.72
N ALA A 219 0.18 -10.66 0.10
CA ALA A 219 0.67 -12.03 0.22
C ALA A 219 -0.32 -13.06 -0.32
N LEU A 220 0.19 -14.25 -0.64
CA LEU A 220 -0.59 -15.37 -1.18
C LEU A 220 -0.89 -16.39 -0.08
N PRO A 221 -2.12 -16.48 0.45
CA PRO A 221 -2.45 -17.45 1.47
C PRO A 221 -2.57 -18.87 0.89
N VAL A 222 -2.13 -19.87 1.66
CA VAL A 222 -2.27 -21.29 1.35
C VAL A 222 -2.91 -21.98 2.54
N PHE A 223 -4.12 -22.51 2.39
CA PHE A 223 -4.74 -23.28 3.47
C PHE A 223 -4.08 -24.65 3.61
N LEU A 224 -3.55 -24.94 4.79
CA LEU A 224 -2.86 -26.19 5.10
C LEU A 224 -3.79 -27.26 5.68
N GLY A 225 -5.03 -26.90 6.01
CA GLY A 225 -6.01 -27.78 6.64
C GLY A 225 -6.26 -27.45 8.10
N CYS A 226 -7.05 -28.31 8.74
CA CYS A 226 -7.26 -28.31 10.18
C CYS A 226 -6.46 -29.46 10.81
N ALA A 227 -5.60 -29.16 11.77
CA ALA A 227 -4.95 -30.19 12.59
C ALA A 227 -5.81 -30.47 13.82
N LYS A 228 -5.79 -31.74 14.26
CA LYS A 228 -6.33 -32.14 15.56
C LYS A 228 -5.46 -31.54 16.67
N ASP A 229 -6.01 -31.42 17.88
CA ASP A 229 -5.25 -30.96 19.05
C ASP A 229 -4.33 -32.07 19.59
N ILE A 230 -3.43 -32.54 18.74
CA ILE A 230 -2.42 -33.57 19.01
C ILE A 230 -1.08 -33.05 18.49
N GLU A 231 -0.05 -33.16 19.31
CA GLU A 231 1.26 -32.52 19.09
C GLU A 231 1.88 -32.96 17.77
N GLU A 232 1.81 -34.25 17.44
CA GLU A 232 2.35 -34.83 16.21
C GLU A 232 1.62 -34.35 14.95
N ASP A 233 0.30 -34.14 15.03
CA ASP A 233 -0.53 -33.69 13.90
C ASP A 233 -0.25 -32.21 13.60
N ILE A 234 -0.23 -31.37 14.64
CA ILE A 234 0.15 -29.95 14.53
C ILE A 234 1.56 -29.84 13.95
N ARG A 235 2.52 -30.58 14.52
CA ARG A 235 3.92 -30.62 14.04
C ARG A 235 3.99 -31.01 12.56
N PHE A 236 3.28 -32.08 12.17
CA PHE A 236 3.30 -32.58 10.79
C PHE A 236 2.74 -31.56 9.79
N VAL A 237 1.63 -30.90 10.10
CA VAL A 237 1.04 -29.91 9.18
C VAL A 237 1.91 -28.66 9.09
N ILE A 238 2.50 -28.19 10.20
CA ILE A 238 3.45 -27.07 10.17
C ILE A 238 4.68 -27.44 9.35
N GLU A 239 5.25 -28.64 9.54
CA GLU A 239 6.41 -29.11 8.77
C GLU A 239 6.14 -29.12 7.27
N LYS A 240 5.03 -29.73 6.85
CA LYS A 240 4.61 -29.75 5.44
C LYS A 240 4.38 -28.34 4.89
N GLY A 241 3.82 -27.43 5.70
CA GLY A 241 3.63 -26.03 5.32
C GLY A 241 4.97 -25.31 5.08
N LEU A 242 5.98 -25.59 5.91
CA LEU A 242 7.31 -24.98 5.78
C LEU A 242 8.04 -25.40 4.51
N ASP A 243 7.66 -26.51 3.86
CA ASP A 243 8.23 -26.92 2.58
C ASP A 243 7.79 -26.02 1.41
N SER A 244 6.57 -25.47 1.46
CA SER A 244 5.96 -24.73 0.36
C SER A 244 5.62 -23.27 0.65
N CYS A 245 5.66 -22.84 1.92
CA CYS A 245 5.32 -21.48 2.33
C CYS A 245 6.53 -20.75 2.93
N ASP A 246 6.51 -19.42 2.92
CA ASP A 246 7.56 -18.55 3.46
C ASP A 246 7.36 -18.24 4.95
N MET A 247 6.12 -18.33 5.40
CA MET A 247 5.70 -18.14 6.80
C MET A 247 4.46 -18.97 7.07
N ILE A 248 4.31 -19.41 8.31
CA ILE A 248 3.13 -20.14 8.78
C ILE A 248 2.36 -19.28 9.78
N ILE A 249 1.04 -19.28 9.67
CA ILE A 249 0.12 -18.74 10.66
C ILE A 249 -0.76 -19.88 11.13
N SER A 250 -0.77 -20.10 12.45
CA SER A 250 -1.67 -21.06 13.07
C SER A 250 -2.67 -20.32 13.95
N THR A 251 -3.93 -20.78 14.00
CA THR A 251 -4.91 -20.30 14.98
C THR A 251 -5.41 -21.42 15.87
N GLY A 252 -5.57 -21.12 17.16
CA GLY A 252 -5.94 -22.12 18.18
C GLY A 252 -4.72 -22.61 18.97
N GLY A 253 -4.96 -23.29 20.10
CA GLY A 253 -3.92 -23.96 20.89
C GLY A 253 -2.71 -23.09 21.28
N VAL A 254 -2.88 -21.83 21.69
CA VAL A 254 -1.78 -20.96 22.20
C VAL A 254 -2.07 -20.32 23.56
N CYS A 255 -3.13 -20.76 24.22
CA CYS A 255 -3.56 -20.22 25.51
C CYS A 255 -3.06 -21.11 26.63
N VAL A 256 -2.65 -20.51 27.75
CA VAL A 256 -2.27 -21.23 28.97
C VAL A 256 -3.44 -22.11 29.47
N GLY A 257 -3.30 -23.43 29.31
CA GLY A 257 -4.25 -24.45 29.78
C GLY A 257 -3.75 -25.87 29.49
N ASP A 258 -4.36 -26.87 30.11
CA ASP A 258 -3.93 -28.29 30.06
C ASP A 258 -4.02 -28.94 28.66
N TYR A 259 -4.57 -28.21 27.69
CA TYR A 259 -4.77 -28.64 26.29
C TYR A 259 -3.95 -27.81 25.29
N ASP A 260 -2.96 -27.03 25.75
CA ASP A 260 -2.10 -26.18 24.92
C ASP A 260 -0.98 -27.00 24.24
N ARG A 261 -1.28 -27.59 23.08
CA ARG A 261 -0.37 -28.54 22.38
C ARG A 261 0.63 -27.88 21.43
N THR A 262 0.44 -26.61 21.07
CA THR A 262 1.32 -25.94 20.11
C THR A 262 2.75 -25.73 20.61
N PRO A 263 3.02 -25.33 21.87
CA PRO A 263 4.40 -25.23 22.36
C PRO A 263 5.17 -26.54 22.21
N ALA A 264 4.58 -27.66 22.63
CA ALA A 264 5.18 -28.99 22.53
C ALA A 264 5.34 -29.42 21.06
N ALA A 265 4.35 -29.15 20.20
CA ALA A 265 4.45 -29.42 18.76
C ALA A 265 5.62 -28.63 18.11
N LEU A 266 5.83 -27.38 18.50
CA LEU A 266 6.96 -26.56 18.03
C LEU A 266 8.31 -27.09 18.53
N GLU A 267 8.38 -27.56 19.78
CA GLU A 267 9.57 -28.22 20.32
C GLU A 267 9.90 -29.52 19.58
N LEU A 268 8.90 -30.37 19.35
CA LEU A 268 9.04 -31.60 18.54
C LEU A 268 9.45 -31.31 17.10
N LEU A 269 8.99 -30.18 16.55
CA LEU A 269 9.40 -29.70 15.24
C LEU A 269 10.86 -29.22 15.22
N GLY A 270 11.46 -28.93 16.38
CA GLY A 270 12.77 -28.29 16.49
C GLY A 270 12.74 -26.80 16.12
N ALA A 271 11.61 -26.13 16.30
CA ALA A 271 11.47 -24.69 16.08
C ALA A 271 11.94 -23.91 17.31
N GLU A 272 12.65 -22.80 17.10
CA GLU A 272 13.10 -21.93 18.18
C GLU A 272 11.98 -20.95 18.56
N ILE A 273 11.53 -20.98 19.82
CA ILE A 273 10.51 -20.04 20.31
C ILE A 273 11.15 -18.69 20.69
N MET A 274 10.83 -17.67 19.90
CA MET A 274 11.37 -16.32 20.06
C MET A 274 10.59 -15.53 21.11
N VAL A 275 9.26 -15.52 20.98
CA VAL A 275 8.33 -14.76 21.81
C VAL A 275 7.16 -15.66 22.22
N ARG A 276 6.84 -15.66 23.51
CA ARG A 276 5.60 -16.23 24.04
C ARG A 276 4.86 -15.18 24.85
N ASP A 277 3.62 -14.96 24.49
CA ASP A 277 2.76 -13.90 24.99
C ASP A 277 3.30 -12.47 24.78
N LEU A 278 2.37 -11.58 24.46
CA LEU A 278 2.60 -10.14 24.43
C LEU A 278 1.77 -9.47 25.52
N PHE A 279 2.26 -8.34 26.02
CA PHE A 279 1.60 -7.48 26.98
C PHE A 279 0.50 -6.65 26.30
N LEU A 280 -0.44 -7.35 25.69
CA LEU A 280 -1.41 -6.82 24.74
C LEU A 280 -2.82 -7.36 25.02
N LYS A 281 -3.84 -6.55 24.72
CA LYS A 281 -5.24 -6.97 24.75
C LYS A 281 -6.07 -6.31 23.63
N PRO A 282 -6.92 -7.06 22.91
CA PRO A 282 -6.90 -8.53 22.78
C PRO A 282 -5.66 -8.99 21.97
N GLY A 283 -5.42 -10.30 21.89
CA GLY A 283 -4.34 -10.84 21.05
C GLY A 283 -2.97 -10.99 21.74
N GLY A 284 -2.91 -10.86 23.06
CA GLY A 284 -1.68 -11.07 23.82
C GLY A 284 -1.29 -12.54 24.02
N ALA A 285 -2.22 -13.50 23.86
CA ALA A 285 -1.90 -14.93 23.87
C ALA A 285 -1.47 -15.35 22.46
N CYS A 286 -0.17 -15.60 22.28
CA CYS A 286 0.46 -15.90 21.00
C CYS A 286 1.85 -16.50 21.20
N ILE A 287 2.33 -17.23 20.19
CA ILE A 287 3.71 -17.75 20.13
C ILE A 287 4.28 -17.41 18.77
N TYR A 288 5.50 -16.88 18.75
CA TYR A 288 6.26 -16.70 17.52
C TYR A 288 7.52 -17.54 17.62
N ALA A 289 7.67 -18.44 16.66
CA ALA A 289 8.81 -19.35 16.55
C ALA A 289 9.47 -19.25 15.17
N ARG A 290 10.68 -19.80 15.06
CA ARG A 290 11.46 -19.80 13.83
C ARG A 290 12.02 -21.20 13.54
N LYS A 291 11.91 -21.65 12.29
CA LYS A 291 12.56 -22.87 11.80
C LYS A 291 13.06 -22.65 10.38
N GLY A 292 14.32 -23.00 10.13
CA GLY A 292 14.93 -22.87 8.79
C GLY A 292 14.87 -21.43 8.24
N GLY A 293 14.97 -20.42 9.09
CA GLY A 293 14.84 -19.02 8.70
C GLY A 293 13.41 -18.48 8.59
N LYS A 294 12.39 -19.35 8.51
CA LYS A 294 10.98 -19.00 8.33
C LYS A 294 10.26 -18.82 9.67
N MET A 295 9.32 -17.88 9.71
CA MET A 295 8.53 -17.57 10.90
C MET A 295 7.28 -18.45 11.00
N ILE A 296 6.95 -18.86 12.22
CA ILE A 296 5.73 -19.56 12.58
C ILE A 296 5.00 -18.68 13.61
N CYS A 297 3.84 -18.16 13.24
CA CYS A 297 3.03 -17.23 14.03
C CYS A 297 1.79 -17.96 14.55
N CYS A 298 1.82 -18.40 15.80
CA CYS A 298 0.69 -19.08 16.43
C CYS A 298 -0.16 -18.06 17.19
N LEU A 299 -1.40 -17.87 16.75
CA LEU A 299 -2.33 -16.84 17.21
C LEU A 299 -3.51 -17.46 17.98
N SER A 300 -4.13 -16.66 18.84
CA SER A 300 -5.31 -17.08 19.62
C SER A 300 -6.46 -17.57 18.73
N GLY A 301 -7.12 -18.67 19.11
CA GLY A 301 -8.35 -19.15 18.45
C GLY A 301 -9.53 -18.15 18.53
N ASN A 302 -9.53 -17.22 19.49
CA ASN A 302 -10.51 -16.12 19.51
C ASN A 302 -10.27 -15.14 18.36
N THR A 303 -11.24 -15.02 17.45
CA THR A 303 -11.10 -14.30 16.17
C THR A 303 -10.71 -12.84 16.29
N ALA A 304 -11.33 -12.09 17.20
CA ALA A 304 -10.99 -10.68 17.33
C ALA A 304 -9.60 -10.48 17.97
N SER A 305 -9.10 -11.49 18.69
CA SER A 305 -7.75 -11.53 19.25
C SER A 305 -6.71 -11.89 18.21
N SER A 306 -6.96 -12.92 17.38
CA SER A 306 -6.08 -13.26 16.25
C SER A 306 -5.99 -12.11 15.26
N MET A 307 -7.11 -11.51 14.84
CA MET A 307 -7.10 -10.39 13.90
C MET A 307 -6.37 -9.16 14.47
N THR A 308 -6.62 -8.79 15.73
CA THR A 308 -5.91 -7.66 16.35
C THR A 308 -4.40 -7.89 16.39
N ASN A 309 -3.97 -9.09 16.77
CA ASN A 309 -2.56 -9.44 16.77
C ASN A 309 -1.99 -9.46 15.34
N PHE A 310 -2.75 -10.03 14.38
CA PHE A 310 -2.35 -10.10 12.98
C PHE A 310 -2.05 -8.72 12.42
N TYR A 311 -2.96 -7.76 12.58
CA TYR A 311 -2.73 -6.36 12.16
C TYR A 311 -1.57 -5.71 12.91
N ALA A 312 -1.46 -5.93 14.22
CA ALA A 312 -0.48 -5.23 15.04
C ALA A 312 0.95 -5.77 14.92
N VAL A 313 1.12 -7.06 14.64
CA VAL A 313 2.41 -7.76 14.73
C VAL A 313 2.72 -8.59 13.48
N THR A 314 1.80 -9.44 13.02
CA THR A 314 2.05 -10.38 11.91
C THR A 314 2.14 -9.69 10.54
N ILE A 315 1.26 -8.74 10.21
CA ILE A 315 1.33 -7.95 8.98
C ILE A 315 2.69 -7.26 8.81
N PRO A 316 3.24 -6.59 9.85
CA PRO A 316 4.60 -6.06 9.76
C PRO A 316 5.68 -7.08 9.36
N LEU A 317 5.52 -8.35 9.74
CA LEU A 317 6.44 -9.41 9.32
C LEU A 317 6.24 -9.76 7.84
N ILE A 318 4.99 -9.87 7.38
CA ILE A 318 4.66 -10.10 5.97
C ILE A 318 5.21 -8.97 5.10
N ARG A 319 5.03 -7.72 5.52
CA ARG A 319 5.56 -6.52 4.83
C ARG A 319 7.09 -6.52 4.78
N LYS A 320 7.75 -7.03 5.83
CA LYS A 320 9.20 -7.23 5.83
C LYS A 320 9.63 -8.31 4.84
N LEU A 321 8.93 -9.43 4.76
CA LEU A 321 9.21 -10.49 3.78
C LEU A 321 9.09 -9.97 2.34
N SER A 322 8.07 -9.16 2.05
CA SER A 322 7.86 -8.55 0.73
C SER A 322 8.76 -7.35 0.43
N GLY A 323 9.71 -7.02 1.31
CA GLY A 323 10.70 -5.97 1.05
C GLY A 323 10.19 -4.54 1.20
N ARG A 324 9.02 -4.31 1.81
CA ARG A 324 8.51 -2.95 2.04
C ARG A 324 9.45 -2.17 2.95
N SER A 325 9.76 -0.94 2.57
CA SER A 325 10.55 -0.01 3.40
C SER A 325 9.82 0.34 4.71
N ARG A 326 8.49 0.51 4.62
CA ARG A 326 7.59 0.73 5.76
C ARG A 326 6.85 -0.55 6.12
N THR A 327 7.29 -1.20 7.18
CA THR A 327 6.70 -2.46 7.68
C THR A 327 5.55 -2.22 8.65
N VAL A 328 5.65 -1.20 9.50
CA VAL A 328 4.60 -0.84 10.46
C VAL A 328 3.59 0.10 9.80
N SER A 329 2.31 -0.12 10.08
CA SER A 329 1.23 0.74 9.59
C SER A 329 1.42 2.20 10.00
N VAL A 330 0.87 3.10 9.19
CA VAL A 330 0.87 4.55 9.49
C VAL A 330 0.24 4.78 10.86
N THR A 331 0.92 5.60 11.67
CA THR A 331 0.43 6.02 12.98
C THR A 331 -0.11 7.44 12.90
N THR A 332 -1.16 7.70 13.67
CA THR A 332 -1.77 9.03 13.80
C THR A 332 -2.33 9.20 15.21
N TYR A 333 -2.84 10.39 15.51
CA TYR A 333 -3.62 10.65 16.71
C TYR A 333 -5.10 10.76 16.34
N ILE A 334 -5.95 10.09 17.09
CA ILE A 334 -7.40 10.12 16.91
C ILE A 334 -8.07 10.66 18.17
N THR A 335 -9.27 11.20 18.02
CA THR A 335 -10.12 11.60 19.14
C THR A 335 -11.27 10.62 19.27
N LEU A 336 -11.55 10.10 20.47
CA LEU A 336 -12.67 9.18 20.68
C LEU A 336 -14.03 9.87 20.51
N ALA A 337 -14.92 9.26 19.72
CA ALA A 337 -16.29 9.74 19.51
C ALA A 337 -17.26 9.36 20.65
N ASN A 338 -16.92 8.33 21.43
CA ASN A 338 -17.71 7.82 22.54
C ASN A 338 -16.81 7.30 23.68
N ASP A 339 -17.41 7.15 24.86
CA ASP A 339 -16.70 6.66 26.05
C ASP A 339 -16.25 5.20 25.89
N PHE A 340 -15.18 4.84 26.60
CA PHE A 340 -14.77 3.47 26.84
C PHE A 340 -14.74 3.18 28.36
N PRO A 341 -15.79 2.57 28.92
CA PRO A 341 -15.99 2.51 30.37
C PRO A 341 -15.14 1.46 31.11
N LYS A 342 -14.11 0.88 30.46
CA LYS A 342 -13.32 -0.22 31.03
C LYS A 342 -11.87 0.20 31.27
N ARG A 343 -11.31 -0.24 32.40
CA ARG A 343 -9.87 -0.16 32.65
C ARG A 343 -9.06 -1.07 31.71
N SER A 344 -7.80 -0.71 31.50
CA SER A 344 -6.86 -1.44 30.65
C SER A 344 -5.58 -1.80 31.41
N PRO A 345 -5.54 -2.98 32.08
CA PRO A 345 -4.35 -3.39 32.85
C PRO A 345 -3.12 -3.71 32.00
N LYS A 346 -3.33 -4.18 30.75
CA LYS A 346 -2.31 -4.33 29.71
C LYS A 346 -2.55 -3.27 28.63
N THR A 347 -1.56 -3.05 27.78
CA THR A 347 -1.74 -2.23 26.58
C THR A 347 -2.91 -2.78 25.78
N ARG A 348 -3.89 -1.93 25.46
CA ARG A 348 -5.10 -2.36 24.76
C ARG A 348 -5.19 -1.71 23.39
N LEU A 349 -5.41 -2.52 22.37
CA LEU A 349 -5.76 -2.05 21.04
C LEU A 349 -7.29 -2.06 20.91
N LEU A 350 -7.87 -0.87 20.89
CA LEU A 350 -9.29 -0.68 20.59
C LEU A 350 -9.49 -0.75 19.09
N ARG A 351 -10.39 -1.61 18.63
CA ARG A 351 -10.82 -1.65 17.23
C ARG A 351 -11.89 -0.60 17.05
N GLY A 352 -11.84 0.18 15.98
CA GLY A 352 -12.87 1.16 15.70
C GLY A 352 -12.85 1.66 14.27
N LYS A 353 -13.80 2.53 14.00
CA LYS A 353 -14.04 3.14 12.70
C LYS A 353 -13.79 4.63 12.79
N LEU A 354 -13.02 5.16 11.86
CA LEU A 354 -12.90 6.60 11.66
C LEU A 354 -14.18 7.14 11.02
N GLU A 355 -14.72 8.18 11.63
CA GLU A 355 -15.89 8.93 11.17
C GLU A 355 -15.52 10.41 11.10
N LEU A 356 -15.98 11.08 10.05
CA LEU A 356 -15.91 12.53 9.97
C LEU A 356 -17.16 13.11 10.64
N ASP A 357 -16.95 13.83 11.75
CA ASP A 357 -18.01 14.49 12.51
C ASP A 357 -17.66 15.97 12.67
N SER A 358 -18.49 16.86 12.14
CA SER A 358 -18.33 18.32 12.27
C SER A 358 -16.94 18.83 11.83
N GLY A 359 -16.41 18.25 10.74
CA GLY A 359 -15.09 18.60 10.22
C GLY A 359 -13.90 18.00 10.98
N GLN A 360 -14.13 17.15 11.98
CA GLN A 360 -13.09 16.46 12.74
C GLN A 360 -13.17 14.95 12.54
N ILE A 361 -12.03 14.32 12.27
CA ILE A 361 -11.93 12.86 12.26
C ILE A 361 -11.96 12.36 13.70
N ARG A 362 -12.92 11.49 14.01
CA ARG A 362 -13.07 10.84 15.31
C ARG A 362 -13.16 9.34 15.13
N MET A 363 -12.71 8.60 16.14
CA MET A 363 -12.84 7.16 16.18
C MET A 363 -14.09 6.79 16.98
N ARG A 364 -15.05 6.12 16.33
CA ARG A 364 -16.14 5.43 17.03
C ARG A 364 -15.67 4.05 17.45
N ILE A 365 -15.86 3.74 18.73
CA ILE A 365 -15.61 2.41 19.29
C ILE A 365 -16.93 1.62 19.21
N PRO A 366 -16.97 0.48 18.49
CA PRO A 366 -18.11 -0.41 18.48
C PRO A 366 -18.50 -0.87 19.89
N GLU A 367 -19.79 -1.09 20.11
CA GLU A 367 -20.35 -1.48 21.42
C GLU A 367 -19.67 -2.73 22.00
N ASN A 368 -19.28 -3.67 21.15
CA ASN A 368 -18.74 -4.95 21.56
C ASN A 368 -17.23 -5.07 21.26
N GLN A 369 -16.41 -4.96 22.31
CA GLN A 369 -14.95 -5.11 22.24
C GLN A 369 -14.47 -6.47 22.81
N LYS A 370 -15.32 -7.50 22.87
CA LYS A 370 -14.91 -8.83 23.38
C LYS A 370 -13.90 -9.51 22.45
N ASN A 371 -13.19 -10.50 23.00
CA ASN A 371 -12.05 -11.16 22.35
C ASN A 371 -12.43 -12.02 21.14
N GLY A 372 -13.62 -12.62 21.12
CA GLY A 372 -14.09 -13.52 20.06
C GLY A 372 -15.14 -12.89 19.13
N VAL A 373 -15.41 -11.59 19.23
CA VAL A 373 -16.48 -10.95 18.46
C VAL A 373 -15.91 -10.36 17.18
N LEU A 374 -16.10 -11.07 16.07
CA LEU A 374 -15.68 -10.62 14.73
C LEU A 374 -16.62 -9.58 14.14
N HIS A 375 -17.94 -9.72 14.32
CA HIS A 375 -18.94 -8.84 13.73
C HIS A 375 -18.67 -7.33 13.96
N SER A 376 -18.25 -6.96 15.18
CA SER A 376 -17.92 -5.57 15.51
C SER A 376 -16.68 -5.02 14.80
N MET A 377 -15.88 -5.88 14.15
CA MET A 377 -14.71 -5.48 13.38
C MET A 377 -15.04 -5.09 11.94
N ILE A 378 -16.26 -5.38 11.45
CA ILE A 378 -16.68 -4.99 10.11
C ILE A 378 -16.58 -3.46 9.98
N GLY A 379 -15.82 -3.00 8.99
CA GLY A 379 -15.59 -1.57 8.72
C GLY A 379 -14.70 -0.86 9.75
N CYS A 380 -14.09 -1.57 10.70
CA CYS A 380 -13.03 -0.99 11.52
C CYS A 380 -11.80 -0.76 10.64
N ASN A 381 -11.27 0.47 10.65
CA ASN A 381 -10.12 0.91 9.86
C ASN A 381 -9.02 1.53 10.75
N VAL A 382 -9.16 1.41 12.07
CA VAL A 382 -8.18 1.95 13.03
C VAL A 382 -8.07 1.09 14.30
N LEU A 383 -6.84 0.97 14.81
CA LEU A 383 -6.50 0.38 16.10
C LEU A 383 -5.91 1.45 17.03
N ALA A 384 -6.69 1.95 17.99
CA ALA A 384 -6.21 2.93 18.97
C ALA A 384 -5.49 2.27 20.15
N VAL A 385 -4.34 2.82 20.52
CA VAL A 385 -3.47 2.35 21.59
C VAL A 385 -3.89 2.99 22.90
N VAL A 386 -4.42 2.18 23.80
CA VAL A 386 -4.68 2.56 25.19
C VAL A 386 -3.51 2.06 26.04
N PRO A 387 -2.74 2.97 26.68
CA PRO A 387 -1.62 2.58 27.52
C PRO A 387 -2.03 1.65 28.66
N ALA A 388 -1.16 0.73 29.03
CA ALA A 388 -1.36 -0.11 30.21
C ALA A 388 -1.54 0.75 31.48
N GLY A 389 -2.41 0.31 32.38
CA GLY A 389 -2.78 1.04 33.61
C GLY A 389 -3.87 2.09 33.42
N SER A 390 -4.30 2.38 32.19
CA SER A 390 -5.37 3.36 31.92
C SER A 390 -6.70 2.97 32.59
N GLN A 391 -7.39 3.98 33.11
CA GLN A 391 -8.77 3.85 33.60
C GLN A 391 -9.78 3.86 32.44
N ALA A 392 -11.07 4.01 32.75
CA ALA A 392 -12.07 4.33 31.74
C ALA A 392 -11.69 5.61 30.98
N LEU A 393 -11.98 5.66 29.69
CA LEU A 393 -11.66 6.79 28.82
C LEU A 393 -12.95 7.51 28.45
N ALA A 394 -12.93 8.84 28.52
CA ALA A 394 -14.05 9.68 28.11
C ALA A 394 -14.00 9.95 26.60
N LYS A 395 -15.17 10.24 26.00
CA LYS A 395 -15.29 10.90 24.71
C LYS A 395 -14.38 12.14 24.68
N GLY A 396 -13.74 12.38 23.54
CA GLY A 396 -12.77 13.46 23.39
C GLY A 396 -11.34 13.09 23.79
N THR A 397 -11.11 11.91 24.40
CA THR A 397 -9.74 11.45 24.69
C THR A 397 -8.97 11.27 23.40
N VAL A 398 -7.74 11.80 23.36
CA VAL A 398 -6.82 11.66 22.23
C VAL A 398 -5.91 10.46 22.45
N LEU A 399 -5.80 9.57 21.47
CA LEU A 399 -4.96 8.38 21.52
C LEU A 399 -4.11 8.25 20.26
N LYS A 400 -2.88 7.73 20.41
CA LYS A 400 -2.11 7.20 19.27
C LYS A 400 -2.89 6.02 18.68
N ALA A 401 -2.91 5.89 17.36
CA ALA A 401 -3.57 4.80 16.68
C ALA A 401 -2.79 4.37 15.43
N TYR A 402 -2.96 3.11 15.04
CA TYR A 402 -2.52 2.58 13.75
C TYR A 402 -3.71 2.53 12.80
N LEU A 403 -3.51 2.99 11.57
CA LEU A 403 -4.47 2.74 10.50
C LEU A 403 -4.35 1.27 10.07
N ILE A 404 -5.49 0.63 9.84
CA ILE A 404 -5.54 -0.70 9.24
C ILE A 404 -6.20 -0.55 7.87
N ASP A 405 -5.53 -1.07 6.85
CA ASP A 405 -5.90 -0.99 5.44
C ASP A 405 -6.87 -2.11 5.06
#